data_AF-A0A6G9SHV9-F1
#
_entry.id   AF-A0A6G9SHV9-F1
#
_cell.length_a   1.000
_cell.length_b   1.000
_cell.length_c   1.000
_cell.angle_alpha   90.00
_cell.angle_beta   90.00
_cell.angle_gamma   90.00
#
_symmetry.space_group_name_H-M   'P 1'
#
loop_
_entity.id
_entity.type
_entity.pdbx_description
1 polymer ?
#
loop_
_entity_poly.entity_id
_entity_poly.type
_entity_poly.pdbx_seq_one_letter_code
_entity_poly.pdbx_strand_id
1 'polypeptide(L)'
;MKSRDVWLGLTGVTVGLILINSAIAPPALAGRYVLNQTPQTIERYFGRYITKKTQGEQVIYTYAPKSFRRLFTQFPKSDFSITFIKNQAKYITLNFNGDFFQYPGSYNYDKAEATKFYNYIFGYQPPIWKELSAKFSGNETIYFYEYCLGDGVATNFERYGYKQFTDSATLSYNNRCEPPYNLSEN
;
A
#
# COMPACT_ATOMS: atom_id res chain seq x y z
N MET A 1 -13.80 -53.19 59.48
CA MET A 1 -12.80 -53.45 58.42
C MET A 1 -13.20 -52.64 57.19
N LYS A 2 -12.47 -51.56 56.88
CA LYS A 2 -11.56 -51.38 55.70
C LYS A 2 -12.33 -51.56 54.36
N SER A 3 -12.29 -50.67 53.37
CA SER A 3 -11.41 -49.54 53.06
C SER A 3 -12.11 -48.63 52.04
N ARG A 4 -11.71 -47.35 52.04
CA ARG A 4 -11.93 -46.33 51.01
C ARG A 4 -11.49 -46.82 49.63
N ASP A 5 -12.09 -46.27 48.59
CA ASP A 5 -11.33 -45.70 47.47
C ASP A 5 -12.08 -44.54 46.81
N VAL A 6 -11.36 -43.43 46.74
CA VAL A 6 -11.69 -42.14 46.13
C VAL A 6 -10.93 -42.10 44.82
N TRP A 7 -11.56 -41.83 43.68
CA TRP A 7 -10.84 -41.38 42.49
C TRP A 7 -11.60 -40.26 41.78
N LEU A 8 -11.07 -39.05 41.94
CA LEU A 8 -11.33 -37.87 41.11
C LEU A 8 -10.73 -38.09 39.72
N GLY A 9 -11.54 -37.95 38.67
CA GLY A 9 -11.08 -37.79 37.30
C GLY A 9 -11.22 -36.34 36.86
N LEU A 10 -10.17 -35.55 37.07
CA LEU A 10 -10.02 -34.18 36.58
C LEU A 10 -9.04 -34.21 35.39
N THR A 11 -9.58 -34.22 34.18
CA THR A 11 -8.84 -34.03 32.91
C THR A 11 -9.79 -33.32 31.96
N GLY A 12 -9.49 -32.25 31.24
CA GLY A 12 -8.37 -31.35 31.17
C GLY A 12 -8.86 -30.17 30.31
N VAL A 13 -8.45 -28.96 30.66
CA VAL A 13 -8.70 -27.76 29.85
C VAL A 13 -7.82 -27.82 28.61
N THR A 14 -8.41 -27.80 27.42
CA THR A 14 -7.71 -27.41 26.20
C THR A 14 -8.64 -26.62 25.28
N VAL A 15 -8.54 -25.29 25.45
CA VAL A 15 -8.44 -24.26 24.40
C VAL A 15 -8.88 -24.71 23.01
N GLY A 16 -9.98 -24.14 22.53
CA GLY A 16 -10.30 -24.27 21.12
C GLY A 16 -11.63 -23.64 20.77
N LEU A 17 -11.70 -22.32 20.74
CA LEU A 17 -12.74 -21.64 19.97
C LEU A 17 -12.40 -20.16 19.72
N ILE A 18 -12.54 -19.79 18.44
CA ILE A 18 -12.66 -18.44 17.88
C ILE A 18 -11.35 -17.75 17.48
N LEU A 19 -10.80 -18.14 16.32
CA LEU A 19 -10.18 -17.22 15.35
C LEU A 19 -10.39 -17.78 13.92
N ILE A 20 -11.64 -17.91 13.49
CA ILE A 20 -11.96 -18.15 12.08
C ILE A 20 -12.77 -16.95 11.61
N ASN A 21 -12.09 -15.91 11.13
CA ASN A 21 -12.74 -14.87 10.32
C ASN A 21 -11.80 -14.16 9.34
N SER A 22 -10.75 -14.85 8.86
CA SER A 22 -9.77 -14.27 7.94
C SER A 22 -9.57 -15.06 6.64
N ALA A 23 -10.34 -16.11 6.38
CA ALA A 23 -10.06 -17.07 5.31
C ALA A 23 -10.88 -16.86 4.03
N ILE A 24 -11.27 -15.62 3.71
CA ILE A 24 -11.71 -15.26 2.35
C ILE A 24 -10.88 -14.08 1.86
N ALA A 25 -9.56 -14.23 1.94
CA ALA A 25 -8.68 -13.58 0.96
C ALA A 25 -8.43 -14.65 -0.11
N PRO A 26 -8.74 -14.41 -1.39
CA PRO A 26 -8.34 -15.33 -2.46
C PRO A 26 -6.83 -15.60 -2.33
N PRO A 27 -6.34 -16.82 -2.56
CA PRO A 27 -4.90 -17.04 -2.64
C PRO A 27 -4.36 -16.17 -3.77
N ALA A 28 -3.41 -15.29 -3.45
CA ALA A 28 -2.78 -14.50 -4.48
C ALA A 28 -2.06 -15.47 -5.41
N LEU A 29 -2.42 -15.45 -6.69
CA LEU A 29 -1.48 -15.83 -7.72
C LEU A 29 -0.31 -14.84 -7.63
N ALA A 30 0.73 -15.24 -6.87
CA ALA A 30 2.06 -14.62 -6.72
C ALA A 30 2.21 -13.25 -6.00
N GLY A 31 1.16 -12.67 -5.39
CA GLY A 31 1.22 -11.32 -4.78
C GLY A 31 0.91 -11.18 -3.28
N ARG A 32 1.02 -9.95 -2.77
CA ARG A 32 0.54 -9.48 -1.47
C ARG A 32 -0.76 -8.72 -1.67
N TYR A 33 -1.80 -9.05 -0.90
CA TYR A 33 -2.97 -8.19 -0.76
C TYR A 33 -2.68 -7.16 0.33
N VAL A 34 -2.59 -5.88 -0.01
CA VAL A 34 -2.26 -4.81 0.95
C VAL A 34 -3.47 -3.94 1.26
N LEU A 35 -4.24 -3.54 0.24
CA LEU A 35 -5.44 -2.75 0.42
C LEU A 35 -6.53 -3.54 1.18
N ASN A 36 -7.30 -2.82 1.99
CA ASN A 36 -8.31 -3.33 2.92
C ASN A 36 -7.81 -4.31 4.01
N GLN A 37 -6.50 -4.54 4.12
CA GLN A 37 -5.93 -5.38 5.18
C GLN A 37 -5.76 -4.63 6.50
N THR A 38 -5.68 -5.40 7.58
CA THR A 38 -5.45 -4.88 8.93
C THR A 38 -3.98 -4.52 9.15
N PRO A 39 -3.66 -3.62 10.09
CA PRO A 39 -2.28 -3.26 10.38
C PRO A 39 -1.41 -4.45 10.81
N GLN A 40 -1.99 -5.45 11.50
CA GLN A 40 -1.29 -6.68 11.89
C GLN A 40 -0.87 -7.51 10.67
N THR A 41 -1.69 -7.52 9.62
CA THR A 41 -1.36 -8.19 8.36
C THR A 41 -0.27 -7.42 7.62
N ILE A 42 -0.36 -6.09 7.60
CA ILE A 42 0.66 -5.22 6.99
C ILE A 42 2.03 -5.36 7.67
N GLU A 43 2.08 -5.48 9.00
CA GLU A 43 3.34 -5.69 9.74
C GLU A 43 4.05 -6.97 9.31
N ARG A 44 3.32 -8.03 8.91
CA ARG A 44 3.92 -9.26 8.38
C ARG A 44 4.61 -9.05 7.03
N TYR A 45 4.17 -8.09 6.23
CA TYR A 45 4.72 -7.82 4.90
C TYR A 45 5.91 -6.87 4.92
N PHE A 46 5.84 -5.82 5.73
CA PHE A 46 6.81 -4.72 5.68
C PHE A 46 7.59 -4.53 6.99
N GLY A 47 7.31 -5.36 8.00
CA GLY A 47 7.86 -5.21 9.34
C GLY A 47 7.18 -4.09 10.12
N ARG A 48 7.84 -3.65 11.19
CA ARG A 48 7.33 -2.57 12.04
C ARG A 48 7.47 -1.21 11.36
N TYR A 49 6.43 -0.39 11.49
CA TYR A 49 6.49 1.00 11.10
C TYR A 49 7.50 1.77 11.96
N ILE A 50 8.04 2.87 11.42
CA ILE A 50 8.97 3.75 12.14
C ILE A 50 8.24 4.90 12.85
N THR A 51 7.09 5.31 12.33
CA THR A 51 6.25 6.34 12.95
C THR A 51 4.78 5.98 12.80
N LYS A 52 3.98 6.45 13.77
CA LYS A 52 2.53 6.35 13.79
C LYS A 52 1.96 7.75 14.03
N LYS A 53 1.03 8.18 13.18
CA LYS A 53 0.29 9.43 13.33
C LYS A 53 -1.20 9.13 13.33
N THR A 54 -1.95 9.76 14.24
CA THR A 54 -3.41 9.68 14.26
C THR A 54 -3.99 11.02 13.87
N GLN A 55 -4.93 11.04 12.94
CA GLN A 55 -5.62 12.22 12.43
C GLN A 55 -7.12 11.93 12.31
N GLY A 56 -7.89 12.33 13.32
CA GLY A 56 -9.31 11.95 13.40
C GLY A 56 -9.47 10.43 13.38
N GLU A 57 -10.26 9.92 12.44
CA GLU A 57 -10.47 8.48 12.23
C GLU A 57 -9.34 7.76 11.49
N GLN A 58 -8.33 8.51 11.01
CA GLN A 58 -7.23 7.97 10.22
C GLN A 58 -6.04 7.65 11.12
N VAL A 59 -5.42 6.50 10.87
CA VAL A 59 -4.15 6.11 11.48
C VAL A 59 -3.15 5.89 10.36
N ILE A 60 -2.03 6.60 10.38
CA ILE A 60 -1.01 6.57 9.33
C ILE A 60 0.24 5.93 9.91
N TYR A 61 0.70 4.84 9.29
CA TYR A 61 1.95 4.17 9.63
C TYR A 61 2.97 4.42 8.52
N THR A 62 4.15 4.94 8.87
CA THR A 62 5.23 5.19 7.92
C THR A 62 6.30 4.11 8.00
N TYR A 63 6.78 3.69 6.84
CA TYR A 63 7.75 2.61 6.66
C TYR A 63 8.90 3.13 5.80
N ALA A 64 10.14 2.95 6.26
CA ALA A 64 11.32 3.34 5.49
C ALA A 64 12.39 2.23 5.46
N PRO A 65 12.04 1.01 5.01
CA PRO A 65 12.99 -0.09 4.96
C PRO A 65 14.11 0.20 3.95
N LYS A 66 15.32 -0.28 4.25
CA LYS A 66 16.50 -0.08 3.38
C LYS A 66 16.27 -0.62 1.96
N SER A 67 15.51 -1.70 1.80
CA SER A 67 15.17 -2.29 0.50
C SER A 67 14.29 -1.37 -0.34
N PHE A 68 13.38 -0.60 0.28
CA PHE A 68 12.52 0.36 -0.42
C PHE A 68 13.32 1.56 -0.94
N ARG A 69 14.16 2.16 -0.08
CA ARG A 69 14.99 3.32 -0.46
C ARG A 69 15.91 3.04 -1.66
N ARG A 70 16.33 1.79 -1.84
CA ARG A 70 17.16 1.37 -2.98
C ARG A 70 16.41 1.39 -4.32
N LEU A 71 15.08 1.41 -4.33
CA LEU A 71 14.29 1.53 -5.55
C LEU A 71 14.39 2.93 -6.16
N PHE A 72 14.57 3.93 -5.31
CA PHE A 72 14.60 5.35 -5.68
C PHE A 72 15.93 5.95 -5.25
N THR A 73 17.02 5.57 -5.91
CA THR A 73 18.39 5.99 -5.54
C THR A 73 18.59 7.51 -5.60
N GLN A 74 17.86 8.20 -6.47
CA GLN A 74 17.80 9.67 -6.53
C GLN A 74 17.11 10.30 -5.30
N PHE A 75 16.29 9.52 -4.59
CA PHE A 75 15.53 9.94 -3.42
C PHE A 75 15.86 9.02 -2.23
N PRO A 76 17.08 9.11 -1.66
CA PRO A 76 17.55 8.19 -0.62
C PRO A 76 16.79 8.34 0.71
N LYS A 77 16.03 9.42 0.87
CA LYS A 77 15.15 9.69 2.01
C LYS A 77 13.71 9.21 1.79
N SER A 78 13.42 8.61 0.63
CA SER A 78 12.08 8.13 0.33
C SER A 78 11.57 7.12 1.35
N ASP A 79 10.28 7.20 1.62
CA ASP A 79 9.54 6.28 2.45
C ASP A 79 8.15 6.04 1.85
N PHE A 80 7.39 5.14 2.45
CA PHE A 80 5.98 5.05 2.15
C PHE A 80 5.16 5.01 3.43
N SER A 81 3.93 5.49 3.35
CA SER A 81 2.98 5.48 4.45
C SER A 81 1.73 4.72 4.06
N ILE A 82 1.15 3.98 5.00
CA ILE A 82 -0.14 3.31 4.84
C ILE A 82 -1.14 3.98 5.78
N THR A 83 -2.21 4.51 5.20
CA THR A 83 -3.32 5.12 5.92
C THR A 83 -4.41 4.09 6.14
N PHE A 84 -4.76 3.89 7.41
CA PHE A 84 -5.81 3.01 7.86
C PHE A 84 -7.04 3.81 8.27
N ILE A 85 -8.21 3.41 7.75
CA ILE A 85 -9.52 3.94 8.15
C ILE A 85 -10.35 2.76 8.62
N LYS A 86 -10.95 2.86 9.81
CA LYS A 86 -11.68 1.75 10.45
C LYS A 86 -10.85 0.44 10.47
N ASN A 87 -9.57 0.56 10.83
CA ASN A 87 -8.61 -0.55 10.92
C ASN A 87 -8.34 -1.29 9.58
N GLN A 88 -8.57 -0.64 8.44
CA GLN A 88 -8.30 -1.18 7.10
C GLN A 88 -7.43 -0.24 6.29
N ALA A 89 -6.39 -0.76 5.63
CA ALA A 89 -5.53 0.01 4.74
C ALA A 89 -6.35 0.56 3.56
N LYS A 90 -6.35 1.88 3.35
CA LYS A 90 -7.08 2.54 2.26
C LYS A 90 -6.16 3.21 1.25
N TYR A 91 -5.08 3.81 1.73
CA TYR A 91 -4.13 4.55 0.90
C TYR A 91 -2.72 4.11 1.22
N ILE A 92 -1.89 4.05 0.19
CA ILE A 92 -0.46 3.75 0.30
C ILE A 92 0.28 4.85 -0.45
N THR A 93 0.92 5.75 0.28
CA THR A 93 1.55 6.93 -0.29
C THR A 93 3.06 6.77 -0.28
N LEU A 94 3.67 6.80 -1.46
CA LEU A 94 5.11 7.03 -1.63
C LEU A 94 5.38 8.50 -1.32
N ASN A 95 6.36 8.76 -0.45
CA ASN A 95 6.89 10.09 -0.20
C ASN A 95 8.34 10.10 -0.67
N PHE A 96 8.67 10.94 -1.65
CA PHE A 96 10.04 11.01 -2.15
C PHE A 96 10.99 11.68 -1.16
N ASN A 97 10.50 12.61 -0.32
CA ASN A 97 11.28 13.34 0.68
C ASN A 97 12.59 13.93 0.11
N GLY A 98 12.54 14.37 -1.15
CA GLY A 98 13.69 14.84 -1.91
C GLY A 98 13.92 16.34 -1.77
N ASP A 99 15.16 16.75 -2.00
CA ASP A 99 15.44 18.12 -2.42
C ASP A 99 15.26 18.20 -3.94
N PHE A 100 14.04 18.54 -4.37
CA PHE A 100 13.67 18.61 -5.78
C PHE A 100 14.37 19.75 -6.54
N PHE A 101 15.12 20.63 -5.86
CA PHE A 101 15.92 21.66 -6.51
C PHE A 101 17.19 21.08 -7.17
N GLN A 102 17.74 19.98 -6.65
CA GLN A 102 19.01 19.39 -7.10
C GLN A 102 18.89 18.42 -8.28
N TYR A 103 17.67 17.99 -8.65
CA TYR A 103 17.43 17.10 -9.79
C TYR A 103 16.62 17.82 -10.89
N PRO A 104 17.24 18.75 -11.64
CA PRO A 104 16.60 19.42 -12.76
C PRO A 104 16.48 18.47 -13.97
N GLY A 105 15.29 17.97 -14.24
CA GLY A 105 14.96 17.29 -15.51
C GLY A 105 14.28 15.95 -15.32
N SER A 106 13.28 15.70 -16.17
CA SER A 106 12.35 14.56 -16.16
C SER A 106 11.47 14.47 -14.91
N TYR A 107 10.16 14.37 -15.13
CA TYR A 107 9.18 14.03 -14.11
C TYR A 107 9.68 12.82 -13.30
N ASN A 108 9.79 12.93 -11.97
CA ASN A 108 10.39 11.88 -11.15
C ASN A 108 9.41 10.75 -10.76
N TYR A 109 8.21 10.77 -11.33
CA TYR A 109 7.23 9.70 -11.22
C TYR A 109 6.52 9.51 -12.56
N ASP A 110 6.77 8.38 -13.18
CA ASP A 110 6.12 7.91 -14.41
C ASP A 110 5.79 6.41 -14.30
N LYS A 111 5.49 5.75 -15.44
CA LYS A 111 5.19 4.32 -15.49
C LYS A 111 6.28 3.45 -14.85
N ALA A 112 7.57 3.76 -15.04
CA ALA A 112 8.68 2.98 -14.51
C ALA A 112 8.76 3.11 -12.97
N GLU A 113 8.69 4.32 -12.43
CA GLU A 113 8.69 4.55 -10.97
C GLU A 113 7.43 4.02 -10.31
N ALA A 114 6.26 4.19 -10.93
CA ALA A 114 5.02 3.61 -10.46
C ALA A 114 5.08 2.08 -10.44
N THR A 115 5.68 1.46 -11.46
CA THR A 115 5.90 0.01 -11.52
C THR A 115 6.81 -0.48 -10.39
N LYS A 116 7.92 0.23 -10.11
CA LYS A 116 8.81 -0.08 -8.97
C LYS A 116 8.04 -0.01 -7.65
N PHE A 117 7.25 1.04 -7.46
CA PHE A 117 6.46 1.22 -6.23
C PHE A 117 5.40 0.13 -6.09
N TYR A 118 4.60 -0.10 -7.12
CA TYR A 118 3.56 -1.12 -7.16
C TYR A 118 4.13 -2.50 -6.87
N ASN A 119 5.19 -2.90 -7.57
CA ASN A 119 5.82 -4.20 -7.37
C ASN A 119 6.40 -4.35 -5.95
N TYR A 120 6.97 -3.28 -5.38
CA TYR A 120 7.40 -3.34 -3.99
C TYR A 120 6.24 -3.55 -3.01
N ILE A 121 5.08 -2.95 -3.26
CA ILE A 121 3.92 -3.07 -2.38
C ILE A 121 3.23 -4.43 -2.57
N PHE A 122 2.92 -4.78 -3.80
CA PHE A 122 2.08 -5.94 -4.12
C PHE A 122 2.88 -7.19 -4.51
N GLY A 123 4.17 -7.10 -4.80
CA GLY A 123 5.04 -8.26 -5.08
C GLY A 123 4.93 -8.81 -6.50
N TYR A 124 4.22 -8.13 -7.40
CA TYR A 124 4.11 -8.48 -8.82
C TYR A 124 4.05 -7.22 -9.70
N GLN A 125 4.19 -7.39 -11.01
CA GLN A 125 4.13 -6.30 -11.98
C GLN A 125 2.69 -5.83 -12.18
N PRO A 126 2.42 -4.51 -12.30
CA PRO A 126 1.08 -4.02 -12.56
C PRO A 126 0.56 -4.57 -13.91
N PRO A 127 -0.64 -5.17 -13.97
CA PRO A 127 -1.17 -5.72 -15.21
C PRO A 127 -1.34 -4.69 -16.33
N ILE A 128 -1.65 -3.45 -15.98
CA ILE A 128 -1.95 -2.38 -16.94
C ILE A 128 -1.32 -1.05 -16.51
N TRP A 129 -1.24 -0.13 -17.48
CA TRP A 129 -0.98 1.28 -17.23
C TRP A 129 -1.94 2.07 -18.12
N LYS A 130 -3.08 2.49 -17.56
CA LYS A 130 -4.14 3.16 -18.30
C LYS A 130 -4.49 4.47 -17.62
N GLU A 131 -4.44 5.58 -18.35
CA GLU A 131 -4.86 6.87 -17.81
C GLU A 131 -6.35 6.87 -17.47
N LEU A 132 -6.69 7.27 -16.25
CA LEU A 132 -8.07 7.50 -15.81
C LEU A 132 -8.43 8.98 -15.88
N SER A 133 -7.48 9.86 -15.55
CA SER A 133 -7.64 11.29 -15.75
C SER A 133 -6.30 12.01 -15.77
N ALA A 134 -6.25 13.09 -16.55
CA ALA A 134 -5.24 14.12 -16.47
C ALA A 134 -5.98 15.47 -16.38
N LYS A 135 -5.82 16.18 -15.27
CA LYS A 135 -6.48 17.47 -15.02
C LYS A 135 -5.45 18.55 -14.79
N PHE A 136 -5.68 19.71 -15.40
CA PHE A 136 -4.83 20.89 -15.20
C PHE A 136 -5.50 21.90 -14.28
N SER A 137 -4.73 22.48 -13.36
CA SER A 137 -5.13 23.62 -12.53
C SER A 137 -4.26 24.84 -12.85
N GLY A 138 -4.91 25.89 -13.35
CA GLY A 138 -4.25 27.07 -13.94
C GLY A 138 -3.57 28.03 -12.97
N ASN A 139 -3.76 27.88 -11.66
CA ASN A 139 -3.19 28.84 -10.70
C ASN A 139 -1.69 28.62 -10.43
N GLU A 140 -1.18 27.38 -10.62
CA GLU A 140 0.18 27.01 -10.21
C GLU A 140 0.87 26.02 -11.19
N THR A 141 0.34 25.89 -12.43
CA THR A 141 0.79 24.87 -13.40
C THR A 141 0.78 23.47 -12.78
N ILE A 142 -0.30 23.13 -12.08
CA ILE A 142 -0.44 21.82 -11.42
C ILE A 142 -1.19 20.88 -12.36
N TYR A 143 -0.64 19.70 -12.57
CA TYR A 143 -1.32 18.61 -13.25
C TYR A 143 -1.59 17.47 -12.28
N PHE A 144 -2.84 17.03 -12.23
CA PHE A 144 -3.29 15.89 -11.44
C PHE A 144 -3.45 14.72 -12.38
N TYR A 145 -2.72 13.64 -12.12
CA TYR A 145 -2.81 12.41 -12.89
C TYR A 145 -3.41 11.29 -12.05
N GLU A 146 -4.21 10.47 -12.69
CA GLU A 146 -4.70 9.21 -12.15
C GLU A 146 -4.52 8.13 -13.22
N TYR A 147 -3.90 7.01 -12.87
CA TYR A 147 -3.70 5.86 -13.74
C TYR A 147 -4.20 4.58 -13.07
N CYS A 148 -4.87 3.71 -13.82
CA CYS A 148 -5.09 2.32 -13.43
C CYS A 148 -3.81 1.52 -13.59
N LEU A 149 -3.50 0.76 -12.54
CA LEU A 149 -2.41 -0.22 -12.51
C LEU A 149 -2.92 -1.65 -12.66
N GLY A 150 -4.23 -1.87 -12.50
CA GLY A 150 -4.86 -3.18 -12.53
C GLY A 150 -5.17 -3.72 -11.14
N ASP A 151 -5.94 -4.80 -11.11
CA ASP A 151 -6.37 -5.57 -9.93
C ASP A 151 -7.06 -4.69 -8.88
N GLY A 152 -7.86 -3.74 -9.38
CA GLY A 152 -8.57 -2.77 -8.55
C GLY A 152 -7.66 -1.70 -7.96
N VAL A 153 -6.42 -1.52 -8.44
CA VAL A 153 -5.47 -0.52 -7.94
C VAL A 153 -5.32 0.63 -8.94
N ALA A 154 -5.47 1.85 -8.45
CA ALA A 154 -5.08 3.07 -9.14
C ALA A 154 -3.88 3.73 -8.44
N THR A 155 -3.09 4.48 -9.21
CA THR A 155 -2.14 5.47 -8.68
C THR A 155 -2.60 6.87 -9.04
N ASN A 156 -2.48 7.81 -8.10
CA ASN A 156 -2.67 9.23 -8.36
C ASN A 156 -1.47 10.02 -7.84
N PHE A 157 -1.15 11.09 -8.55
CA PHE A 157 -0.04 11.97 -8.21
C PHE A 157 -0.21 13.34 -8.86
N GLU A 158 0.44 14.32 -8.25
CA GLU A 158 0.47 15.69 -8.76
C GLU A 158 1.84 15.97 -9.39
N ARG A 159 1.83 16.84 -10.39
CA ARG A 159 3.02 17.46 -10.96
C ARG A 159 2.88 18.96 -10.84
N TYR A 160 3.84 19.60 -10.21
CA TYR A 160 3.76 21.02 -9.94
C TYR A 160 5.12 21.72 -9.98
N GLY A 161 5.08 23.05 -9.99
CA GLY A 161 6.25 23.91 -10.14
C GLY A 161 6.82 23.92 -11.56
N TYR A 162 7.81 24.78 -11.79
CA TYR A 162 8.44 24.95 -13.12
C TYR A 162 9.05 23.66 -13.68
N LYS A 163 9.54 22.78 -12.79
CA LYS A 163 10.13 21.49 -13.15
C LYS A 163 9.12 20.34 -13.20
N GLN A 164 7.86 20.61 -12.86
CA GLN A 164 6.77 19.63 -12.86
C GLN A 164 7.08 18.36 -12.07
N PHE A 165 7.72 18.50 -10.90
CA PHE A 165 8.08 17.33 -10.10
C PHE A 165 6.86 16.76 -9.35
N THR A 166 6.99 15.51 -8.91
CA THR A 166 6.04 14.80 -8.08
C THR A 166 6.66 14.56 -6.72
N ASP A 167 6.11 15.12 -5.65
CA ASP A 167 6.62 14.90 -4.30
C ASP A 167 6.17 13.56 -3.70
N SER A 168 5.01 13.09 -4.14
CA SER A 168 4.32 11.95 -3.60
C SER A 168 3.39 11.31 -4.63
N ALA A 169 3.13 10.02 -4.46
CA ALA A 169 2.18 9.28 -5.28
C ALA A 169 1.40 8.30 -4.40
N THR A 170 0.10 8.18 -4.62
CA THR A 170 -0.79 7.39 -3.77
C THR A 170 -1.41 6.24 -4.54
N LEU A 171 -1.27 5.03 -4.01
CA LEU A 171 -2.01 3.85 -4.44
C LEU A 171 -3.30 3.72 -3.62
N SER A 172 -4.40 3.45 -4.29
CA SER A 172 -5.71 3.25 -3.68
C SER A 172 -6.54 2.24 -4.46
N TYR A 173 -7.59 1.73 -3.82
CA TYR A 173 -8.55 0.87 -4.52
C TYR A 173 -9.45 1.73 -5.42
N ASN A 174 -9.58 1.33 -6.69
CA ASN A 174 -10.51 1.90 -7.66
C ASN A 174 -11.13 0.76 -8.48
N ASN A 175 -12.46 0.62 -8.41
CA ASN A 175 -13.19 -0.42 -9.13
C ASN A 175 -13.07 -0.32 -10.66
N ARG A 176 -12.81 0.88 -11.21
CA ARG A 176 -12.53 1.06 -12.64
C ARG A 176 -11.25 0.36 -13.11
N CYS A 177 -10.42 -0.09 -12.17
CA CYS A 177 -9.17 -0.79 -12.44
C CYS A 177 -9.26 -2.30 -12.20
N GLU A 178 -10.45 -2.85 -11.97
CA GLU A 178 -10.66 -4.30 -11.89
C GLU A 178 -10.72 -4.94 -13.29
N PRO A 179 -10.34 -6.23 -13.43
CA PRO A 179 -10.56 -6.98 -14.66
C PRO A 179 -12.06 -7.05 -15.05
N PRO A 180 -12.39 -7.26 -16.35
CA PRO A 180 -11.47 -7.42 -17.47
C PRO A 180 -10.89 -6.09 -17.95
N TYR A 181 -9.62 -6.12 -18.40
CA TYR A 181 -8.97 -4.95 -18.96
C TYR A 181 -9.26 -4.84 -20.46
N ASN A 182 -9.91 -3.76 -20.88
CA ASN A 182 -9.97 -3.40 -22.28
C ASN A 182 -8.61 -2.82 -22.70
N LEU A 183 -7.68 -3.70 -23.09
CA LEU A 183 -6.33 -3.34 -23.57
C LEU A 183 -6.33 -2.69 -24.95
N SER A 184 -7.50 -2.52 -25.58
CA SER A 184 -7.67 -2.07 -26.96
C SER A 184 -7.81 -0.55 -27.14
N GLU A 185 -7.58 0.26 -26.11
CA GLU A 185 -7.55 1.72 -26.22
C GLU A 185 -6.10 2.19 -26.19
N ASN A 186 -5.47 2.19 -27.37
CA ASN A 186 -4.25 2.95 -27.68
C ASN A 186 -4.64 4.20 -28.44
#